data_AF-A0A920F0T0-F1
#
_entry.id   AF-A0A920F0T0-F1
#
_cell.length_a   1.000
_cell.length_b   1.000
_cell.length_c   1.000
_cell.angle_alpha   90.00
_cell.angle_beta   90.00
_cell.angle_gamma   90.00
#
_symmetry.space_group_name_H-M   'P 1'
#
loop_
_entity.id
_entity.type
_entity.pdbx_description
1 polymer ?
#
loop_
_entity_poly.entity_id
_entity_poly.type
_entity_poly.pdbx_seq_one_letter_code
_entity_poly.pdbx_strand_id
1 'polypeptide(L)' 'MCFCGLDGPVELNDSIDQEALRISKLIMQKFKLRGFNGIDFLVSDKAVHFLDLNPRITASFEILQESHNFCFF' A
#
# COMPACT_ATOMS: atom_id res chain seq x y z
N MET A 1 17.56 -7.26 -0.45
CA MET A 1 16.90 -6.57 0.69
C MET A 1 16.03 -7.61 1.37
N CYS A 2 16.19 -7.85 2.67
CA CYS A 2 15.37 -8.81 3.41
C CYS A 2 14.28 -8.02 4.14
N PHE A 3 13.02 -8.36 3.91
CA PHE A 3 11.89 -7.81 4.66
C PHE A 3 11.92 -8.40 6.08
N CYS A 4 11.96 -7.56 7.11
CA CYS A 4 12.18 -7.98 8.50
C CYS A 4 11.09 -7.53 9.49
N GLY A 5 10.02 -6.90 9.01
CA GLY A 5 8.94 -6.45 9.88
C GLY A 5 8.03 -5.43 9.22
N LEU A 6 7.01 -5.03 9.97
CA LEU A 6 5.98 -4.06 9.60
C LEU A 6 5.83 -3.04 10.72
N ASP A 7 5.64 -1.79 10.33
CA ASP A 7 5.26 -0.71 11.23
C ASP A 7 4.26 0.20 10.52
N GLY A 8 3.25 0.67 11.24
CA GLY A 8 2.21 1.53 10.69
C GLY A 8 0.92 1.54 11.53
N PRO A 9 -0.09 2.34 11.13
CA PRO A 9 -0.10 3.21 9.95
C PRO A 9 0.97 4.30 10.00
N VAL A 10 1.57 4.61 8.85
CA VAL A 10 2.60 5.65 8.73
C VAL A 10 1.96 6.95 8.29
N GLU A 11 2.25 8.04 9.00
CA GLU A 11 1.84 9.38 8.57
C GLU A 11 2.73 9.85 7.41
N LEU A 12 2.10 10.18 6.28
CA LEU A 12 2.76 10.74 5.10
C LEU A 12 2.26 12.17 4.89
N ASN A 13 3.07 13.02 4.26
CA ASN A 13 2.59 14.33 3.85
C ASN A 13 1.55 14.20 2.72
N ASP A 14 0.66 15.18 2.61
CA ASP A 14 -0.48 15.16 1.69
C ASP A 14 -0.05 14.96 0.22
N SER A 15 1.08 15.55 -0.20
CA SER A 15 1.54 15.45 -1.58
C SER A 15 1.97 14.02 -1.94
N ILE A 16 2.63 13.34 -1.01
CA ILE A 16 3.08 11.97 -1.17
C ILE A 16 1.88 11.01 -1.16
N ASP A 17 0.95 11.20 -0.22
CA ASP A 17 -0.25 10.37 -0.13
C ASP A 17 -1.10 10.48 -1.41
N GLN A 18 -1.32 11.70 -1.92
CA GLN A 18 -2.05 11.93 -3.16
C GLN A 18 -1.38 11.29 -4.37
N GLU A 19 -0.05 11.35 -4.46
CA GLU A 19 0.69 10.75 -5.57
C GLU A 19 0.64 9.21 -5.52
N ALA A 20 0.82 8.62 -4.34
CA ALA A 20 0.70 7.18 -4.15
C ALA A 20 -0.72 6.68 -4.50
N LEU A 21 -1.74 7.43 -4.10
CA LEU A 21 -3.14 7.14 -4.44
C LEU A 21 -3.40 7.26 -5.96
N ARG A 22 -2.83 8.27 -6.62
CA ARG A 22 -2.94 8.46 -8.07
C ARG A 22 -2.32 7.28 -8.82
N ILE A 23 -1.11 6.87 -8.45
CA ILE A 23 -0.44 5.71 -9.06
C ILE A 23 -1.25 4.43 -8.82
N SER A 24 -1.73 4.22 -7.58
CA SER A 24 -2.55 3.06 -7.23
C SER A 24 -3.80 2.95 -8.10
N LYS A 25 -4.54 4.05 -8.29
CA LYS A 25 -5.73 4.09 -9.16
C LYS A 25 -5.41 3.74 -10.61
N LEU A 26 -4.29 4.25 -11.15
CA LEU A 26 -3.85 3.93 -12.51
C LEU A 26 -3.55 2.44 -12.68
N ILE A 27 -2.85 1.83 -11.71
CA ILE A 27 -2.53 0.40 -11.70
C ILE A 27 -3.82 -0.43 -11.64
N MET A 28 -4.71 -0.12 -10.70
CA MET A 28 -5.98 -0.83 -10.54
C MET A 28 -6.81 -0.82 -11.83
N GLN A 29 -6.92 0.34 -12.49
CA GLN A 29 -7.66 0.48 -13.74
C GLN A 29 -6.99 -0.29 -14.88
N LYS A 30 -5.67 -0.18 -15.02
CA LYS A 30 -4.91 -0.82 -16.10
C LYS A 30 -4.97 -2.35 -16.04
N PHE A 31 -4.83 -2.91 -14.84
CA PHE A 31 -4.81 -4.37 -14.63
C PHE A 31 -6.16 -4.95 -14.24
N LYS A 32 -7.22 -4.13 -14.15
CA LYS A 32 -8.59 -4.53 -13.79
C LYS A 32 -8.63 -5.32 -12.48
N LEU A 33 -7.84 -4.90 -11.50
CA LEU A 33 -7.68 -5.60 -10.23
C LEU A 33 -9.00 -5.64 -9.46
N ARG A 34 -9.20 -6.72 -8.70
CA ARG A 34 -10.38 -6.95 -7.86
C ARG A 34 -9.93 -7.45 -6.49
N GLY A 35 -10.78 -7.29 -5.48
CA GLY A 35 -10.47 -7.70 -4.11
C GLY A 35 -9.34 -6.87 -3.49
N PHE A 36 -8.62 -7.48 -2.55
CA PHE A 36 -7.52 -6.84 -1.83
C PHE A 36 -6.19 -7.02 -2.58
N ASN A 37 -5.48 -5.92 -2.80
CA ASN A 37 -4.24 -5.89 -3.57
C ASN A 37 -3.22 -5.05 -2.80
N GLY A 38 -2.06 -5.63 -2.48
CA GLY A 38 -0.92 -4.89 -1.95
C GLY A 38 -0.17 -4.17 -3.06
N ILE A 39 0.19 -2.91 -2.84
CA ILE A 39 1.03 -2.13 -3.75
C ILE A 39 2.21 -1.62 -2.95
N ASP A 40 3.41 -1.95 -3.40
CA ASP A 40 4.63 -1.60 -2.70
C ASP A 40 5.25 -0.35 -3.33
N PHE A 41 5.55 0.63 -2.49
CA PHE A 41 6.17 1.90 -2.88
C PHE A 41 7.50 2.10 -2.14
N LEU A 42 8.48 2.67 -2.84
CA LEU A 42 9.60 3.34 -2.21
C LEU A 42 9.28 4.83 -2.14
N VAL A 43 9.21 5.36 -0.92
CA VAL A 43 8.81 6.75 -0.65
C VAL A 43 9.99 7.53 -0.10
N SER A 44 10.11 8.78 -0.54
CA SER A 44 11.00 9.81 0.02
C SER A 44 10.24 11.13 0.11
N ASP A 45 10.82 12.15 0.75
CA ASP A 45 10.22 13.49 0.86
C ASP A 45 9.84 14.13 -0.49
N LYS A 46 10.45 13.69 -1.59
CA LYS A 46 10.31 14.31 -2.91
C LYS A 46 9.58 13.43 -3.92
N ALA A 47 9.44 12.13 -3.68
CA ALA A 47 9.01 11.20 -4.70
C ALA A 47 8.40 9.92 -4.15
N VAL A 48 7.48 9.37 -4.94
CA VAL A 48 6.86 8.05 -4.78
C VAL A 48 7.26 7.20 -5.97
N HIS A 49 7.91 6.07 -5.72
CA HIS A 49 8.31 5.12 -6.75
C HIS A 49 7.56 3.80 -6.55
N PHE A 50 6.80 3.38 -7.56
CA PHE A 50 6.20 2.04 -7.59
C PHE A 50 7.30 0.96 -7.65
N LEU A 51 7.19 -0.06 -6.81
CA LEU A 51 8.10 -1.19 -6.79
C LEU A 51 7.43 -2.47 -7.30
N ASP A 52 6.32 -2.85 -6.68
CA ASP A 52 5.68 -4.13 -6.96
C ASP A 52 4.17 -4.07 -6.74
N LEU A 53 3.46 -4.97 -7.43
CA LEU A 53 2.03 -5.19 -7.29
C LEU A 53 1.81 -6.64 -6.84
N ASN A 54 1.22 -6.79 -5.66
CA ASN A 54 0.82 -8.07 -5.10
C ASN A 54 -0.71 -8.22 -5.20
N PRO A 55 -1.26 -8.94 -6.18
CA PRO A 55 -2.71 -9.10 -6.35
C PRO A 55 -3.31 -10.11 -5.36
N ARG A 56 -2.97 -9.95 -4.08
CA ARG A 56 -3.39 -10.78 -2.95
C ARG A 56 -3.23 -9.98 -1.65
N ILE A 57 -3.76 -10.52 -0.56
CA ILE A 57 -3.48 -10.02 0.79
C ILE A 57 -1.98 -10.14 1.09
N THR A 58 -1.41 -9.06 1.60
CA THR A 58 -0.01 -8.92 2.02
C THR A 58 0.08 -8.85 3.54
N ALA A 59 1.26 -9.07 4.10
CA ALA A 59 1.47 -9.01 5.55
C ALA A 59 1.08 -7.64 6.14
N SER A 60 1.21 -6.54 5.37
CA SER A 60 0.76 -5.20 5.76
C SER A 60 -0.73 -5.08 6.09
N PHE A 61 -1.53 -6.09 5.73
CA PHE A 61 -2.93 -6.18 6.16
C PHE A 61 -3.07 -6.34 7.68
N GLU A 62 -2.12 -6.98 8.36
CA GLU A 62 -2.13 -7.17 9.82
C GLU A 62 -2.22 -5.83 10.56
N ILE A 63 -1.44 -4.82 10.11
CA ILE A 63 -1.51 -3.44 10.64
C ILE A 63 -2.93 -2.88 10.52
N LEU A 64 -3.61 -3.13 9.40
CA LEU A 64 -4.96 -2.60 9.17
C LEU A 64 -6.00 -3.28 10.06
N GLN A 65 -5.83 -4.59 10.32
CA GLN A 65 -6.69 -5.32 11.25
C GLN A 65 -6.55 -4.79 12.68
N GLU A 66 -5.32 -4.59 13.14
CA GLU A 66 -5.04 -4.09 14.49
C GLU A 66 -5.52 -2.65 14.69
N SER A 67 -5.30 -1.77 13.69
CA SER A 67 -5.63 -0.35 13.80
C SER A 67 -7.13 -0.04 13.66
N HIS A 68 -7.91 -0.88 12.98
CA HIS A 68 -9.31 -0.59 12.65
C HIS A 68 -10.32 -1.63 13.17
N ASN A 69 -9.87 -2.61 13.98
CA ASN A 69 -10.68 -3.74 14.43
C ASN A 69 -11.41 -4.45 13.26
N PHE A 70 -10.77 -4.44 12.10
CA PHE A 70 -11.33 -4.87 10.82
C PHE A 70 -11.02 -6.36 10.61
N CYS A 71 -12.04 -7.17 10.44
CA CYS A 71 -11.90 -8.62 10.23
C CYS A 71 -12.61 -9.03 8.94
N PHE A 72 -11.96 -9.84 8.09
CA PHE A 72 -12.55 -10.40 6.87
C PHE A 72 -13.26 -11.75 7.10
N PHE A 73 -13.47 -12.15 8.37
CA PHE A 73 -14.13 -13.39 8.77
C PHE A 73 -15.48 -13.13 9.43
#